data_AF-A0AAV7KGW1-F1
#
_entry.id   AF-A0AAV7KGW1-F1
#
_cell.length_a   1.000
_cell.length_b   1.000
_cell.length_c   1.000
_cell.angle_alpha   90.00
_cell.angle_beta   90.00
_cell.angle_gamma   90.00
#
_symmetry.space_group_name_H-M   'P 1'
#
loop_
_entity.id
_entity.type
_entity.pdbx_description
1 polymer ?
#
loop_
_entity_poly.entity_id
_entity_poly.type
_entity_poly.pdbx_seq_one_letter_code
_entity_poly.pdbx_strand_id
1 'polypeptide(L)'
;MTVVGFLLVLSTYILIGWYDYDFKNTAGIPSWVWAYSAVAHFTGYNLDGMDGKQARRTKTSTPLGELFDHGLDSIVAFIIPLTAASGLGLGQGIGLTEGIIFFTVIMGIIGFYLSHWEKYNTGVLFLPWIFDFVHQV
;
A
#
# COMPACT_ATOMS: atom_id res chain seq x y z
N MET A 1 5.37 -11.73 8.16
CA MET A 1 5.99 -10.78 7.22
C MET A 1 4.99 -9.68 6.94
N THR A 2 3.76 -10.02 6.54
CA THR A 2 2.49 -9.27 6.68
C THR A 2 2.52 -8.13 7.70
N VAL A 3 2.52 -8.44 9.01
CA VAL A 3 2.47 -7.43 10.08
C VAL A 3 3.64 -6.45 10.04
N VAL A 4 4.85 -6.93 9.75
CA VAL A 4 6.04 -6.04 9.70
C VAL A 4 5.94 -5.11 8.49
N GLY A 5 5.53 -5.62 7.33
CA GLY A 5 5.30 -4.80 6.14
C GLY A 5 4.23 -3.74 6.37
N PHE A 6 3.10 -4.15 6.93
CA PHE A 6 2.02 -3.25 7.33
C PHE A 6 2.48 -2.16 8.31
N LEU A 7 3.17 -2.53 9.39
CA LEU A 7 3.63 -1.57 10.40
C LEU A 7 4.65 -0.58 9.84
N LEU A 8 5.51 -1.00 8.91
CA LEU A 8 6.40 -0.10 8.20
C LEU A 8 5.59 0.94 7.40
N VAL A 9 4.64 0.51 6.59
CA VAL A 9 3.79 1.45 5.82
C VAL A 9 2.97 2.35 6.76
N LEU A 10 2.36 1.81 7.81
CA LEU A 10 1.59 2.57 8.80
C LEU A 10 2.46 3.63 9.50
N SER A 11 3.70 3.31 9.85
CA SER A 11 4.60 4.29 10.48
C SER A 11 4.92 5.47 9.56
N THR A 12 4.98 5.28 8.24
CA THR A 12 5.14 6.40 7.29
C THR A 12 3.92 7.33 7.31
N TYR A 13 2.71 6.78 7.40
CA TYR A 13 1.47 7.55 7.50
C TYR A 13 1.42 8.39 8.77
N ILE A 14 1.74 7.77 9.91
CA ILE A 14 1.79 8.48 11.19
C ILE A 14 2.84 9.58 11.16
N LEU A 15 4.02 9.29 10.61
CA LEU A 15 5.12 10.26 10.54
C LEU A 15 4.78 11.44 9.61
N ILE A 16 4.23 11.18 8.42
CA ILE A 16 3.81 12.23 7.50
C ILE A 16 2.65 13.03 8.09
N GLY A 17 1.65 12.37 8.69
CA GLY A 17 0.53 13.04 9.36
C GLY A 17 0.97 13.92 10.55
N TRP A 18 2.08 13.59 11.21
CA TRP A 18 2.68 14.46 12.24
C TRP A 18 3.22 15.77 11.66
N TYR A 19 3.82 15.73 10.46
CA TYR A 19 4.37 16.91 9.80
C TYR A 19 3.35 17.68 8.94
N ASP A 20 2.36 16.99 8.39
CA ASP A 20 1.47 17.50 7.35
C ASP A 20 0.07 16.89 7.46
N TYR A 21 -0.59 17.14 8.60
CA TYR A 21 -1.93 16.60 8.89
C TYR A 21 -3.02 17.10 7.93
N ASP A 22 -2.80 18.24 7.27
CA ASP A 22 -3.74 18.85 6.32
C ASP A 22 -3.38 18.60 4.85
N PHE A 23 -2.34 17.80 4.60
CA PHE A 23 -1.84 17.41 3.27
C PHE A 23 -1.43 18.59 2.38
N LYS A 24 -1.27 19.81 2.92
CA LYS A 24 -0.92 20.99 2.13
C LYS A 24 0.57 21.17 1.97
N ASN A 25 1.38 20.49 2.78
CA ASN A 25 2.84 20.58 2.81
C ASN A 25 3.33 22.03 2.92
N THR A 26 2.73 22.81 3.82
CA THR A 26 3.00 24.25 3.99
C THR A 26 4.27 24.54 4.80
N ALA A 27 4.52 23.73 5.84
CA ALA A 27 5.70 23.88 6.71
C ALA A 27 6.96 23.20 6.17
N GLY A 28 6.82 22.39 5.10
CA GLY A 28 7.90 21.61 4.50
C GLY A 28 8.24 20.34 5.29
N ILE A 29 8.07 19.18 4.66
CA ILE A 29 8.46 17.87 5.24
C ILE A 29 9.97 17.65 5.05
N PRO A 30 10.74 17.30 6.11
CA PRO A 30 12.18 17.04 6.01
C PRO A 30 12.52 15.93 5.02
N SER A 31 13.61 16.06 4.25
CA SER A 31 13.99 15.10 3.21
C SER A 31 14.24 13.68 3.72
N TRP A 32 14.69 13.52 4.97
CA TRP A 32 14.89 12.20 5.56
C TRP A 32 13.57 11.44 5.76
N VAL A 33 12.45 12.16 5.99
CA VAL A 33 11.11 11.56 6.10
C VAL A 33 10.71 10.96 4.76
N TRP A 34 10.99 11.64 3.65
CA TRP A 34 10.77 11.10 2.31
C TRP A 34 11.66 9.89 2.01
N ALA A 35 12.93 9.96 2.37
CA ALA A 35 13.86 8.84 2.20
C ALA A 35 13.42 7.61 3.02
N TYR A 36 13.03 7.82 4.29
CA TYR A 36 12.47 6.79 5.14
C TYR A 36 11.18 6.21 4.55
N SER A 37 10.24 7.07 4.13
CA SER A 37 8.98 6.64 3.53
C SER A 37 9.20 5.80 2.28
N ALA A 38 10.11 6.20 1.39
CA ALA A 38 10.44 5.42 0.20
C ALA A 38 10.98 4.02 0.55
N VAL A 39 11.94 3.94 1.50
CA VAL A 39 12.51 2.67 1.95
C VAL A 39 11.47 1.80 2.65
N ALA A 40 10.63 2.38 3.51
CA ALA A 40 9.61 1.68 4.26
C ALA A 40 8.51 1.13 3.33
N HIS A 41 8.05 1.91 2.34
CA HIS A 41 7.09 1.45 1.33
C HIS A 41 7.69 0.35 0.46
N PHE A 42 8.91 0.54 -0.04
CA PHE A 42 9.59 -0.49 -0.83
C PHE A 42 9.74 -1.79 -0.03
N THR A 43 10.21 -1.71 1.22
CA THR A 43 10.39 -2.87 2.08
C THR A 43 9.05 -3.52 2.41
N GLY A 44 8.04 -2.73 2.77
CA GLY A 44 6.69 -3.21 3.08
C GLY A 44 6.05 -3.96 1.91
N TYR A 45 6.12 -3.39 0.71
CA TYR A 45 5.64 -4.01 -0.53
C TYR A 45 6.33 -5.35 -0.83
N ASN A 46 7.64 -5.45 -0.58
CA ASN A 46 8.37 -6.70 -0.79
C ASN A 46 8.02 -7.74 0.29
N LEU A 47 7.87 -7.32 1.55
CA LEU A 47 7.52 -8.23 2.64
C LEU A 47 6.13 -8.85 2.45
N ASP A 48 5.20 -8.04 1.97
CA ASP A 48 3.85 -8.43 1.57
C ASP A 48 3.90 -9.49 0.46
N GLY A 49 4.46 -9.18 -0.70
CA GLY A 49 4.52 -10.14 -1.82
C GLY A 49 5.35 -11.42 -1.56
N MET A 50 6.14 -11.48 -0.49
CA MET A 50 6.90 -12.66 -0.09
C MET A 50 6.16 -13.58 0.89
N ASP A 51 5.17 -13.10 1.62
CA ASP A 51 4.67 -13.83 2.79
C ASP A 51 3.83 -15.06 2.43
N GLY A 52 2.97 -14.97 1.42
CA GLY A 52 2.20 -16.08 0.90
C GLY A 52 3.12 -17.11 0.23
N LYS A 53 4.17 -16.67 -0.46
CA LYS A 53 5.20 -17.56 -1.04
C LYS A 53 5.92 -18.32 0.07
N GLN A 54 6.34 -17.63 1.11
CA GLN A 54 7.01 -18.24 2.24
C GLN A 54 6.08 -19.22 2.96
N ALA A 55 4.82 -18.85 3.21
CA ALA A 55 3.84 -19.72 3.85
C ALA A 55 3.58 -21.01 3.05
N ARG A 56 3.53 -20.93 1.71
CA ARG A 56 3.42 -22.12 0.84
C ARG A 56 4.67 -22.99 0.94
N ARG A 57 5.87 -22.38 0.90
CA ARG A 57 7.15 -23.08 1.00
C ARG A 57 7.31 -23.82 2.33
N THR A 58 6.89 -23.21 3.43
CA THR A 58 6.99 -23.80 4.78
C THR A 58 5.80 -24.67 5.16
N LYS A 59 4.81 -24.83 4.26
CA LYS A 59 3.56 -25.56 4.52
C LYS A 59 2.76 -25.01 5.71
N THR A 60 2.81 -23.69 5.91
CA THR A 60 2.10 -22.98 6.98
C THR A 60 0.97 -22.09 6.47
N SER A 61 0.57 -22.23 5.20
CA SER A 61 -0.58 -21.52 4.62
C SER A 61 -1.89 -21.90 5.32
N THR A 62 -2.69 -20.90 5.71
CA THR A 62 -4.01 -21.10 6.32
C THR A 62 -5.01 -20.09 5.75
N PRO A 63 -6.32 -20.42 5.67
CA PRO A 63 -7.35 -19.48 5.23
C PRO A 63 -7.44 -18.22 6.09
N LEU A 64 -7.18 -18.35 7.41
CA LEU A 64 -7.15 -17.21 8.32
C LEU A 64 -5.94 -16.30 8.04
N GLY A 65 -4.78 -16.88 7.76
CA GLY A 65 -3.59 -16.11 7.37
C GLY A 65 -3.82 -15.32 6.10
N GLU A 66 -4.44 -15.94 5.09
CA GLU A 66 -4.82 -15.27 3.84
C GLU A 66 -5.85 -14.15 4.06
N LEU A 67 -6.88 -14.37 4.89
CA LEU A 67 -7.85 -13.33 5.24
C LEU A 67 -7.18 -12.14 5.97
N PHE A 68 -6.26 -12.44 6.88
CA PHE A 68 -5.56 -11.42 7.66
C PHE A 68 -4.64 -10.57 6.78
N ASP A 69 -3.93 -11.20 5.84
CA ASP A 69 -3.09 -10.56 4.82
C ASP A 69 -3.89 -9.57 3.96
N HIS A 70 -4.95 -10.05 3.32
CA HIS A 70 -5.85 -9.18 2.54
C HIS A 70 -6.49 -8.07 3.39
N GLY A 71 -6.76 -8.33 4.67
CA GLY A 71 -7.28 -7.33 5.60
C GLY A 71 -6.30 -6.16 5.76
N LEU A 72 -5.00 -6.44 5.94
CA LEU A 72 -3.99 -5.40 6.05
C LEU A 72 -3.75 -4.70 4.71
N ASP A 73 -3.75 -5.43 3.59
CA ASP A 73 -3.63 -4.85 2.24
C ASP A 73 -4.73 -3.84 1.95
N SER A 74 -5.96 -4.17 2.35
CA SER A 74 -7.09 -3.27 2.17
C SER A 74 -6.87 -1.94 2.90
N ILE A 75 -6.22 -1.94 4.08
CA ILE A 75 -5.89 -0.73 4.83
C ILE A 75 -4.74 0.03 4.15
N VAL A 76 -3.71 -0.69 3.71
CA VAL A 76 -2.55 -0.11 3.01
C VAL A 76 -2.97 0.60 1.72
N ALA A 77 -3.99 0.08 1.03
CA ALA A 77 -4.56 0.70 -0.17
C ALA A 77 -5.09 2.13 0.07
N PHE A 78 -5.47 2.49 1.31
CA PHE A 78 -5.81 3.87 1.68
C PHE A 78 -4.57 4.70 2.04
N ILE A 79 -3.62 4.09 2.72
CA ILE A 79 -2.45 4.79 3.29
C ILE A 79 -1.52 5.34 2.20
N ILE A 80 -1.24 4.54 1.17
CA ILE A 80 -0.28 4.91 0.13
C ILE A 80 -0.72 6.16 -0.66
N PRO A 81 -1.97 6.27 -1.16
CA PRO A 81 -2.44 7.48 -1.83
C PRO A 81 -2.43 8.72 -0.92
N LEU A 82 -2.74 8.57 0.38
CA LEU A 82 -2.73 9.69 1.33
C LEU A 82 -1.31 10.19 1.62
N THR A 83 -0.33 9.30 1.74
CA THR A 83 1.07 9.71 1.89
C THR A 83 1.63 10.33 0.60
N ALA A 84 1.20 9.85 -0.56
CA ALA A 84 1.52 10.48 -1.85
C ALA A 84 0.90 11.89 -1.98
N ALA A 85 -0.31 12.09 -1.47
CA ALA A 85 -0.97 13.39 -1.47
C ALA A 85 -0.17 14.47 -0.72
N SER A 86 0.34 14.18 0.48
CA SER A 86 1.23 15.08 1.22
C SER A 86 2.49 15.44 0.43
N GLY A 87 3.05 14.48 -0.32
CA GLY A 87 4.26 14.72 -1.11
C GLY A 87 4.04 15.69 -2.25
N LEU A 88 2.83 15.68 -2.82
CA LEU A 88 2.49 16.51 -3.96
C LEU A 88 1.85 17.86 -3.55
N GLY A 89 1.36 17.96 -2.32
CA GLY A 89 0.82 19.19 -1.72
C GLY A 89 -0.55 19.58 -2.27
N LEU A 90 -1.59 19.50 -1.45
CA LEU A 90 -2.93 19.95 -1.80
C LEU A 90 -2.98 21.47 -2.00
N GLY A 91 -3.54 21.88 -3.13
CA GLY A 91 -3.79 23.31 -3.43
C GLY A 91 -2.53 24.14 -3.73
N GLN A 92 -1.34 23.53 -3.79
CA GLN A 92 -0.12 24.21 -4.23
C GLN A 92 0.20 23.82 -5.68
N GLY A 93 0.21 24.79 -6.62
CA GLY A 93 0.87 24.78 -7.94
C GLY A 93 0.51 23.70 -8.98
N ILE A 94 0.44 22.42 -8.59
CA ILE A 94 0.28 21.24 -9.43
C ILE A 94 -1.20 20.85 -9.63
N GLY A 95 -2.14 21.57 -9.00
CA GLY A 95 -3.58 21.39 -9.24
C GLY A 95 -4.20 20.13 -8.63
N LEU A 96 -3.50 19.44 -7.72
CA LEU A 96 -4.12 18.37 -6.94
C LEU A 96 -5.14 18.96 -5.99
N THR A 97 -6.39 18.56 -6.20
CA THR A 97 -7.53 18.91 -5.37
C THR A 97 -7.89 17.72 -4.48
N GLU A 98 -8.59 18.01 -3.39
CA GLU A 98 -9.17 16.98 -2.51
C GLU A 98 -10.00 15.97 -3.31
N GLY A 99 -10.71 16.43 -4.35
CA GLY A 99 -11.50 15.59 -5.24
C GLY A 99 -10.66 14.59 -6.05
N ILE A 100 -9.46 14.98 -6.51
CA ILE A 100 -8.56 14.06 -7.23
C ILE A 100 -8.06 12.97 -6.29
N ILE A 101 -7.61 13.33 -5.08
CA ILE A 101 -7.16 12.33 -4.09
C ILE A 101 -8.30 11.38 -3.73
N PHE A 102 -9.49 11.92 -3.45
CA PHE A 102 -10.67 11.12 -3.17
C PHE A 102 -10.94 10.13 -4.31
N PHE A 103 -10.94 10.61 -5.56
CA PHE A 103 -11.13 9.74 -6.72
C PHE A 103 -10.04 8.67 -6.85
N THR A 104 -8.77 9.02 -6.63
CA THR A 104 -7.65 8.06 -6.64
C THR A 104 -7.83 6.97 -5.59
N VAL A 105 -8.21 7.33 -4.35
CA VAL A 105 -8.47 6.36 -3.28
C VAL A 105 -9.64 5.44 -3.65
N ILE A 106 -10.75 6.01 -4.14
CA ILE A 106 -11.93 5.22 -4.55
C ILE A 106 -11.58 4.25 -5.68
N MET A 107 -10.83 4.70 -6.69
CA MET A 107 -10.40 3.83 -7.79
C MET A 107 -9.47 2.71 -7.32
N GLY A 108 -8.59 2.99 -6.35
CA GLY A 108 -7.74 1.98 -5.71
C GLY A 108 -8.57 0.90 -4.98
N ILE A 109 -9.58 1.32 -4.20
CA ILE A 109 -10.49 0.41 -3.49
C ILE A 109 -11.30 -0.43 -4.48
N ILE A 110 -11.86 0.20 -5.52
CA ILE A 110 -12.61 -0.51 -6.56
C ILE A 110 -11.70 -1.55 -7.23
N GLY A 111 -10.47 -1.19 -7.60
CA GLY A 111 -9.49 -2.12 -8.16
C GLY A 111 -9.19 -3.29 -7.24
N PHE A 112 -9.01 -3.03 -5.93
CA PHE A 112 -8.80 -4.07 -4.92
C PHE A 112 -10.01 -5.01 -4.81
N TYR A 113 -11.23 -4.49 -4.71
CA TYR A 113 -12.41 -5.34 -4.62
C TYR A 113 -12.70 -6.11 -5.91
N LEU A 114 -12.44 -5.52 -7.08
CA LEU A 114 -12.63 -6.17 -8.37
C LEU A 114 -11.67 -7.36 -8.54
N SER A 115 -10.41 -7.25 -8.10
CA SER A 115 -9.48 -8.38 -8.17
C SER A 115 -9.89 -9.53 -7.26
N HIS A 116 -10.45 -9.23 -6.08
CA HIS A 116 -10.98 -10.24 -5.17
C HIS A 116 -12.28 -10.86 -5.68
N TRP A 117 -13.15 -10.06 -6.28
CA TRP A 117 -14.35 -10.54 -6.96
C TRP A 117 -13.97 -11.48 -8.11
N GLU A 118 -13.00 -11.10 -8.95
CA GLU A 118 -12.50 -11.96 -10.02
C GLU A 118 -11.95 -13.27 -9.45
N LYS A 119 -11.09 -13.22 -8.43
CA LYS A 119 -10.56 -14.40 -7.73
C LYS A 119 -11.67 -15.30 -7.22
N TYR A 120 -12.72 -14.73 -6.63
CA TYR A 120 -13.86 -15.50 -6.13
C TYR A 120 -14.58 -16.27 -7.25
N ASN A 121 -14.70 -15.67 -8.45
CA ASN A 121 -15.41 -16.29 -9.58
C ASN A 121 -14.53 -17.26 -10.39
N THR A 122 -13.23 -16.97 -10.56
CA THR A 122 -12.32 -17.72 -11.45
C THR A 122 -11.41 -18.69 -10.70
N GLY A 123 -11.21 -18.48 -9.39
CA GLY A 123 -10.21 -19.17 -8.59
C GLY A 123 -8.77 -18.68 -8.82
N VAL A 124 -8.55 -17.65 -9.65
CA VAL A 124 -7.23 -17.12 -10.00
C VAL A 124 -7.12 -15.67 -9.57
N LEU A 125 -6.05 -15.33 -8.86
CA LEU A 125 -5.70 -13.95 -8.53
C LEU A 125 -4.53 -13.51 -9.40
N PHE A 126 -4.78 -12.55 -10.30
CA PHE A 126 -3.73 -11.92 -11.09
C PHE A 126 -3.04 -10.85 -10.27
N LEU A 127 -1.76 -11.09 -9.98
CA LEU A 127 -0.91 -10.11 -9.30
C LEU A 127 -0.26 -9.17 -10.34
N PRO A 128 0.20 -7.98 -9.92
CA PRO A 128 1.02 -7.14 -10.78
C PRO A 128 2.22 -7.91 -11.37
N TRP A 129 2.54 -7.64 -12.63
CA TRP A 129 3.59 -8.34 -13.40
C TRP A 129 4.96 -8.40 -12.70
N ILE A 130 5.26 -7.43 -11.83
CA ILE A 130 6.51 -7.42 -11.07
C ILE A 130 6.64 -8.66 -10.15
N PHE A 131 5.52 -9.26 -9.75
CA PHE A 131 5.48 -10.49 -8.96
C PHE A 131 5.58 -11.78 -9.81
N ASP A 132 5.31 -11.68 -11.12
CA ASP A 132 5.36 -12.78 -12.08
C ASP A 132 6.79 -13.12 -12.52
N PHE A 133 7.73 -12.18 -12.44
CA PHE A 133 9.14 -12.46 -12.71
C PHE A 133 9.76 -13.53 -11.80
N VAL A 134 9.15 -13.75 -10.64
CA VAL A 134 9.59 -14.75 -9.66
C VAL A 134 8.86 -16.09 -9.86
N HIS A 135 7.92 -16.20 -10.80
CA HIS A 135 7.19 -17.43 -11.13
C HIS A 135 7.89 -18.30 -12.20
N GLN A 136 9.11 -17.96 -12.65
CA GLN A 136 9.86 -18.74 -13.63
C GLN A 136 10.93 -19.69 -13.04
N VAL A 137 10.81 -20.10 -11.77
CA VAL A 137 11.68 -21.15 -11.20
C VAL A 137 10.91 -22.11 -10.32
#